data_AF-A0A356VBE2-F1
#
_entry.id   AF-A0A356VBE2-F1
#
_cell.length_a   1.000
_cell.length_b   1.000
_cell.length_c   1.000
_cell.angle_alpha   90.00
_cell.angle_beta   90.00
_cell.angle_gamma   90.00
#
_symmetry.space_group_name_H-M   'P 1'
#
loop_
_entity.id
_entity.type
_entity.pdbx_description
1 polymer ?
#
loop_
_entity_poly.entity_id
_entity_poly.type
_entity_poly.pdbx_seq_one_letter_code
_entity_poly.pdbx_strand_id
1 'polypeptide(L)'
;MASVTCILIGLVCLLGLVPPAGAFAGLRDQAQVYREEGLSAQRRGDVSSAVTCYQKAIGLDPGFALPHHDLGVLYESQGQLQMAVKAYERALSLDPNYLEASANL
;
A
#
# COMPACT_ATOMS: atom_id res chain seq x y z
N MET A 1 24.88 5.10 -4.14
CA MET A 1 24.71 6.56 -4.14
C MET A 1 23.22 6.85 -3.99
N ALA A 2 22.75 7.03 -2.75
CA ALA A 2 21.35 7.38 -2.47
C ALA A 2 21.13 8.81 -2.96
N SER A 3 20.39 8.97 -4.05
CA SER A 3 20.19 10.26 -4.70
C SER A 3 19.39 11.18 -3.79
N VAL A 4 19.90 12.39 -3.61
CA VAL A 4 19.38 13.53 -2.82
C VAL A 4 17.89 13.82 -3.07
N THR A 5 17.35 13.33 -4.19
CA THR A 5 15.93 13.38 -4.57
C THR A 5 14.98 12.70 -3.58
N CYS A 6 15.38 11.62 -2.90
CA CYS A 6 14.50 10.94 -1.92
C CYS A 6 14.30 11.75 -0.63
N ILE A 7 15.26 12.59 -0.25
CA ILE A 7 15.19 13.40 0.98
C ILE A 7 14.25 14.60 0.77
N LEU A 8 14.21 15.17 -0.43
CA LEU A 8 13.33 16.30 -0.75
C LEU A 8 11.85 15.93 -0.76
N ILE A 9 11.50 14.72 -1.16
CA ILE A 9 10.11 14.25 -1.21
C ILE A 9 9.52 14.08 0.20
N GLY A 10 10.33 13.60 1.15
CA GLY A 10 9.91 13.50 2.57
C GLY A 10 9.57 14.85 3.20
N LEU A 11 10.15 15.95 2.71
CA LEU A 11 9.88 17.30 3.20
C LEU A 11 8.55 17.87 2.67
N VAL A 12 8.12 17.43 1.48
CA VAL A 12 6.87 17.92 0.84
C VAL A 12 5.63 17.31 1.50
N CYS A 13 5.70 16.05 1.97
CA CYS A 13 4.61 15.43 2.74
C CYS A 13 4.32 16.12 4.09
N LEU A 14 5.32 16.78 4.69
CA LEU A 14 5.16 17.53 5.94
C LEU A 14 4.38 18.86 5.78
N LEU A 15 4.18 19.33 4.53
CA LEU A 15 3.56 20.63 4.23
C LEU A 15 2.08 20.55 3.82
N GLY A 16 1.44 19.38 3.86
CA GLY A 16 -0.02 19.26 3.68
C GLY A 16 -0.57 19.66 2.31
N LEU A 17 0.29 19.85 1.31
CA LEU A 17 -0.12 20.11 -0.07
C LEU A 17 -0.49 18.78 -0.73
N VAL A 18 -1.79 18.56 -0.93
CA VAL A 18 -2.32 17.50 -1.81
C VAL A 18 -1.68 17.69 -3.18
N PRO A 19 -0.76 16.82 -3.62
CA PRO A 19 -0.06 17.06 -4.87
C PRO A 19 -1.00 16.72 -6.04
N PRO A 20 -0.86 17.43 -7.18
CA PRO A 20 -1.75 17.26 -8.33
C PRO A 20 -1.67 15.83 -8.87
N ALA A 21 -2.77 15.36 -9.50
CA ALA A 21 -3.04 13.97 -9.92
C ALA A 21 -2.00 13.28 -10.86
N GLY A 22 -0.84 13.87 -11.11
CA GLY A 22 0.30 13.28 -11.82
C GLY A 22 1.61 13.21 -11.02
N ALA A 23 1.69 13.83 -9.84
CA ALA A 23 2.90 13.84 -9.01
C ALA A 23 3.18 12.50 -8.31
N PHE A 24 2.15 11.66 -8.18
CA PHE A 24 2.25 10.34 -7.56
C PHE A 24 2.85 9.28 -8.48
N ALA A 25 3.01 9.52 -9.79
CA ALA A 25 3.56 8.51 -10.70
C ALA A 25 4.96 8.04 -10.28
N GLY A 26 5.83 8.96 -9.83
CA GLY A 26 7.16 8.61 -9.30
C GLY A 26 7.13 8.03 -7.87
N LEU A 27 6.05 8.26 -7.12
CA LEU A 27 5.86 7.70 -5.78
C LEU A 27 5.24 6.30 -5.85
N ARG A 28 4.46 6.02 -6.89
CA ARG A 28 3.87 4.71 -7.16
C ARG A 28 4.95 3.66 -7.42
N ASP A 29 6.01 4.01 -8.16
CA ASP A 29 7.14 3.11 -8.36
C ASP A 29 7.83 2.75 -7.02
N GLN A 30 7.94 3.71 -6.10
CA GLN A 30 8.47 3.43 -4.76
C GLN A 30 7.48 2.62 -3.90
N ALA A 31 6.19 2.92 -3.97
CA ALA A 31 5.15 2.17 -3.29
C ALA A 31 5.09 0.72 -3.77
N GLN A 32 5.29 0.48 -5.07
CA GLN A 32 5.41 -0.84 -5.69
C GLN A 32 6.57 -1.63 -5.08
N VAL A 33 7.75 -1.02 -4.91
CA VAL A 33 8.89 -1.69 -4.26
C VAL A 33 8.54 -2.15 -2.85
N TYR A 34 7.93 -1.28 -2.04
CA TYR A 34 7.51 -1.67 -0.68
C TYR A 34 6.43 -2.75 -0.69
N ARG A 35 5.52 -2.74 -1.67
CA ARG A 35 4.55 -3.82 -1.84
C ARG A 35 5.25 -5.16 -2.12
N GLU A 36 6.22 -5.19 -3.02
CA GLU A 36 6.98 -6.39 -3.35
C GLU A 36 7.79 -6.92 -2.17
N GLU A 37 8.36 -6.03 -1.36
CA GLU A 37 9.00 -6.38 -0.08
C GLU A 37 8.00 -6.99 0.91
N GLY A 38 6.80 -6.42 1.01
CA GLY A 38 5.71 -6.91 1.85
C GLY A 38 5.27 -8.32 1.45
N LEU A 39 5.06 -8.54 0.14
CA LEU A 39 4.75 -9.87 -0.41
C LEU A 39 5.87 -10.87 -0.10
N SER A 40 7.13 -10.43 -0.19
CA SER A 40 8.28 -11.26 0.14
C SER A 40 8.35 -11.60 1.62
N ALA A 41 8.00 -10.67 2.51
CA ALA A 41 7.91 -10.91 3.96
C ALA A 41 6.76 -11.87 4.30
N GLN A 42 5.61 -11.72 3.65
CA GLN A 42 4.46 -12.61 3.81
C GLN A 42 4.80 -14.05 3.39
N ARG A 43 5.52 -14.24 2.27
CA ARG A 43 6.01 -15.58 1.87
C ARG A 43 6.99 -16.21 2.88
N ARG A 44 7.68 -15.39 3.69
CA ARG A 44 8.53 -15.87 4.79
C ARG A 44 7.77 -16.12 6.09
N GLY A 45 6.46 -15.81 6.14
CA GLY A 45 5.66 -15.85 7.36
C GLY A 45 5.93 -14.67 8.32
N ASP A 46 6.71 -13.67 7.90
CA ASP A 46 7.00 -12.49 8.70
C ASP A 46 5.89 -11.45 8.51
N VAL A 47 4.81 -11.64 9.27
CA VAL A 47 3.59 -10.83 9.14
C VAL A 47 3.80 -9.38 9.58
N SER A 48 4.57 -9.14 10.65
CA SER A 48 4.80 -7.77 11.14
C SER A 48 5.56 -6.93 10.12
N SER A 49 6.57 -7.52 9.47
CA SER A 49 7.28 -6.85 8.37
C SER A 49 6.38 -6.63 7.16
N ALA A 50 5.54 -7.60 6.79
CA ALA A 50 4.61 -7.46 5.68
C ALA A 50 3.63 -6.29 5.89
N VAL A 51 3.00 -6.20 7.07
CA VAL A 51 2.12 -5.08 7.44
C VAL A 51 2.86 -3.75 7.33
N THR A 52 4.07 -3.67 7.87
CA THR A 52 4.88 -2.43 7.85
C THR A 52 5.19 -2.00 6.42
N CYS A 53 5.57 -2.94 5.55
CA CYS A 53 5.85 -2.68 4.14
C CYS A 53 4.61 -2.19 3.39
N TYR A 54 3.46 -2.85 3.57
CA TYR A 54 2.22 -2.41 2.92
C TYR A 54 1.76 -1.04 3.43
N GLN A 55 1.89 -0.75 4.73
CA GLN A 55 1.58 0.58 5.27
C GLN A 55 2.50 1.67 4.71
N LYS A 56 3.79 1.37 4.49
CA LYS A 56 4.70 2.30 3.81
C LYS A 56 4.27 2.55 2.36
N ALA A 57 3.89 1.50 1.63
CA ALA A 57 3.39 1.65 0.26
C ALA A 57 2.14 2.56 0.22
N ILE A 58 1.19 2.36 1.15
CA ILE A 58 0.00 3.20 1.30
C ILE A 58 0.36 4.64 1.67
N GLY A 59 1.36 4.84 2.53
CA GLY A 59 1.83 6.18 2.90
C GLY A 59 2.47 6.96 1.75
N LEU A 60 3.07 6.26 0.79
CA LEU A 60 3.69 6.85 -0.40
C LEU A 60 2.67 7.16 -1.51
N ASP A 61 1.76 6.22 -1.77
CA ASP A 61 0.64 6.42 -2.70
C ASP A 61 -0.66 5.93 -2.06
N PRO A 62 -1.42 6.83 -1.39
CA PRO A 62 -2.73 6.50 -0.82
C PRO A 62 -3.79 6.11 -1.86
N GLY A 63 -3.54 6.38 -3.14
CA GLY A 63 -4.38 5.97 -4.27
C GLY A 63 -4.01 4.59 -4.82
N PHE A 64 -3.01 3.92 -4.24
CA PHE A 64 -2.57 2.62 -4.70
C PHE A 64 -3.43 1.52 -4.08
N ALA A 65 -4.34 0.94 -4.87
CA ALA A 65 -5.29 -0.06 -4.37
C ALA A 65 -4.64 -1.38 -3.94
N LEU A 66 -3.53 -1.78 -4.57
CA LEU A 66 -2.95 -3.12 -4.39
C LEU A 66 -2.44 -3.40 -2.96
N PRO A 67 -1.70 -2.50 -2.29
CA PRO A 67 -1.33 -2.69 -0.88
C PRO A 67 -2.51 -2.83 0.09
N HIS A 68 -3.65 -2.19 -0.20
CA HIS A 68 -4.87 -2.35 0.61
C HIS A 68 -5.44 -3.76 0.47
N HIS A 69 -5.48 -4.29 -0.76
CA HIS A 69 -5.87 -5.67 -1.00
C HIS A 69 -4.92 -6.66 -0.32
N ASP A 70 -3.60 -6.46 -0.46
CA ASP A 70 -2.62 -7.38 0.12
C ASP A 70 -2.68 -7.39 1.66
N LEU A 71 -2.98 -6.26 2.30
CA LEU A 71 -3.32 -6.20 3.72
C LEU A 71 -4.59 -6.99 4.04
N GLY A 72 -5.61 -6.91 3.18
CA GLY A 72 -6.83 -7.69 3.34
C GLY A 72 -6.55 -9.19 3.38
N VAL A 73 -5.80 -9.70 2.40
CA VAL A 73 -5.39 -11.11 2.32
C VAL A 73 -4.58 -11.51 3.55
N LEU A 74 -3.67 -10.64 3.99
CA LEU A 74 -2.85 -10.91 5.17
C LEU A 74 -3.71 -10.99 6.44
N TYR A 75 -4.66 -10.07 6.65
CA TYR A 75 -5.57 -10.09 7.79
C TYR A 75 -6.51 -11.28 7.77
N GLU A 76 -7.01 -11.66 6.59
CA GLU A 76 -7.82 -12.86 6.40
C GLU A 76 -7.05 -14.12 6.81
N SER A 77 -5.77 -14.24 6.40
CA SER A 77 -4.91 -15.35 6.81
C SER A 77 -4.66 -15.43 8.33
N GLN A 78 -4.84 -14.31 9.04
CA GLN A 78 -4.77 -14.26 10.51
C GLN A 78 -6.14 -14.44 11.20
N GLY A 79 -7.22 -14.64 10.45
CA GLY A 79 -8.59 -14.70 10.97
C GLY A 79 -9.14 -13.35 11.42
N GLN A 80 -8.48 -12.23 11.09
CA GLN A 80 -8.90 -10.88 11.42
C GLN A 80 -9.89 -10.33 10.38
N LEU A 81 -11.01 -11.03 10.22
CA LEU A 81 -11.97 -10.82 9.13
C LEU A 81 -12.51 -9.38 9.04
N GLN A 82 -12.78 -8.73 10.17
CA GLN A 82 -13.26 -7.33 10.14
C GLN A 82 -12.21 -6.36 9.59
N MET A 83 -10.93 -6.62 9.84
CA MET A 83 -9.84 -5.79 9.31
C MET A 83 -9.63 -6.09 7.83
N ALA A 84 -9.78 -7.35 7.42
CA ALA A 84 -9.72 -7.76 6.02
C ALA A 84 -10.79 -7.06 5.18
N VAL A 85 -12.06 -7.10 5.62
CA VAL A 85 -13.18 -6.43 4.93
C VAL A 85 -12.90 -4.94 4.76
N LYS A 86 -12.48 -4.22 5.81
CA LYS A 86 -12.15 -2.79 5.71
C LYS A 86 -11.02 -2.52 4.70
N ALA A 87 -10.04 -3.41 4.61
CA ALA A 87 -8.94 -3.27 3.68
C ALA A 87 -9.39 -3.50 2.23
N TYR A 88 -10.23 -4.52 1.98
CA TYR A 88 -10.82 -4.79 0.66
C TYR A 88 -11.80 -3.68 0.22
N GLU A 89 -12.66 -3.19 1.12
CA GLU A 89 -13.52 -2.04 0.87
C GLU A 89 -12.70 -0.81 0.45
N ARG A 90 -11.55 -0.58 1.10
CA ARG A 90 -10.67 0.51 0.73
C ARG A 90 -10.08 0.32 -0.66
N ALA A 91 -9.60 -0.89 -0.98
CA ALA A 91 -9.11 -1.20 -2.32
C ALA A 91 -10.18 -0.95 -3.40
N LEU A 92 -11.41 -1.40 -3.18
CA LEU A 92 -12.55 -1.18 -4.11
C LEU A 92 -12.96 0.30 -4.19
N SER A 93 -12.83 1.06 -3.11
CA SER A 93 -13.11 2.51 -3.16
C SER A 93 -12.10 3.28 -4.00
N LEU A 94 -10.87 2.75 -4.15
CA LEU A 94 -9.80 3.34 -4.93
C LEU A 94 -9.83 2.88 -6.39
N ASP A 95 -10.11 1.60 -6.60
CA ASP A 95 -10.34 1.01 -7.92
C ASP A 95 -11.59 0.12 -7.87
N PRO A 96 -12.76 0.67 -8.26
CA PRO A 96 -14.02 -0.08 -8.28
C PRO A 96 -14.02 -1.28 -9.23
N ASN A 97 -13.09 -1.34 -10.18
CA ASN A 97 -12.95 -2.47 -11.12
C ASN A 97 -11.94 -3.51 -10.64
N TYR A 98 -11.44 -3.40 -9.40
CA TYR A 98 -10.46 -4.32 -8.87
C TYR A 98 -11.11 -5.65 -8.49
N LEU A 99 -11.24 -6.52 -9.49
CA LEU A 99 -11.92 -7.82 -9.42
C LEU A 99 -11.40 -8.70 -8.27
N GLU A 100 -10.10 -8.64 -7.99
CA GLU A 100 -9.45 -9.43 -6.94
C GLU A 100 -9.95 -9.05 -5.54
N ALA A 101 -10.15 -7.76 -5.23
CA ALA A 101 -10.73 -7.36 -3.94
C ALA A 101 -12.23 -7.66 -3.86
N SER A 102 -12.96 -7.60 -4.98
CA SER A 102 -14.39 -7.95 -5.00
C SER A 102 -14.64 -9.44 -4.77
N ALA A 103 -13.67 -10.30 -5.12
CA ALA A 103 -13.77 -11.74 -4.94
C ALA A 103 -13.51 -12.18 -3.48
N ASN A 104 -12.82 -11.36 -2.69
CA ASN A 104 -12.39 -11.68 -1.32
C ASN A 104 -13.24 -10.97 -0.24
N LEU A 105 -14.34 -10.32 -0.63
CA LEU A 105 -15.26 -9.58 0.24
C LEU A 105 -16.57 -10.37 0.44
#